data_AF-A0A2P5X5L0-F1
#
_entry.id   AF-A0A2P5X5L0-F1
#
_cell.length_a   1.000
_cell.length_b   1.000
_cell.length_c   1.000
_cell.angle_alpha   90.00
_cell.angle_beta   90.00
_cell.angle_gamma   90.00
#
_symmetry.space_group_name_H-M   'P 1'
#
loop_
_entity.id
_entity.type
_entity.pdbx_description
1 polymer ?
#
loop_
_entity_poly.entity_id
_entity_poly.type
_entity_poly.pdbx_seq_one_letter_code
_entity_poly.pdbx_strand_id
1 'polypeptide(L)'
;MAESKRYISQTELENHQKPGDLWISIQGKIYDVTEWSREHPGGALPLLNLAGQDATDAFVAYHPGLAWQYLDKFFTGYYLKDYSVSEVSKDFRKLAAEFSKMGLFEKKEHGTGILLCIIALLFSISVYGVLCSNSALVHLLSGALLGFSWIQSGWIGHDSGHYQVMSSRKFNRVAQILTGNCLAGISIGWWKWNHNAHHIACNSLEFDPDLQHMPIFAVSSKLFNSLTSYFYERKMNFDSIARFLVSYQHWTFYPVMCFARINLFAQSFLFLFSKRKVPNRGQEILGILVYWTWFPLLVSCLPNWGERLMFVVASFAVTGIQHVQFCLNHFSSSVYVGPPSGNNWFEKQTDGTLDIVCSSWMDWFHGGLQFQIEHHLFPRLPRCHLRKVSPFVQELCKKHNLQYDTASFWKANVMTIETLRSAALQARILSNPVPKNLVLEAVKTHGIMASCALYVPPINGQLRYEQLDLETSLGSLEQGHFSLELRAWLAPPHVISHKGRNQTDMREVQQPKLTFFKANI
;
A
#
# COMPACT_ATOMS: atom_id res chain seq x y z
N MET A 1 -22.00 43.79 -3.79
CA MET A 1 -22.36 42.85 -4.87
C MET A 1 -21.74 41.52 -4.53
N ALA A 2 -22.50 40.42 -4.51
CA ALA A 2 -21.88 39.10 -4.35
C ALA A 2 -21.01 38.84 -5.59
N GLU A 3 -19.70 38.66 -5.42
CA GLU A 3 -18.84 38.26 -6.54
C GLU A 3 -19.40 36.98 -7.19
N SER A 4 -19.60 37.03 -8.50
CA SER A 4 -20.03 35.86 -9.27
C SER A 4 -18.98 34.76 -9.10
N LYS A 5 -19.41 33.59 -8.60
CA LYS A 5 -18.54 32.42 -8.44
C LYS A 5 -17.98 32.03 -9.81
N ARG A 6 -16.66 31.88 -9.90
CA ARG A 6 -15.99 31.37 -11.09
C ARG A 6 -15.87 29.86 -11.00
N TYR A 7 -16.06 29.16 -12.12
CA TYR A 7 -16.06 27.70 -12.14
C TYR A 7 -15.06 27.17 -13.16
N ILE A 8 -14.40 26.06 -12.82
CA ILE A 8 -13.59 25.25 -13.75
C ILE A 8 -14.13 23.82 -13.82
N SER A 9 -13.85 23.13 -14.92
CA SER A 9 -14.20 21.71 -15.08
C SER A 9 -13.20 20.79 -14.37
N GLN A 10 -13.59 19.53 -14.15
CA GLN A 10 -12.66 18.50 -13.63
C GLN A 10 -11.46 18.28 -14.58
N THR A 11 -11.70 18.25 -15.90
CA THR A 11 -10.66 18.13 -16.92
C THR A 11 -9.69 19.32 -16.92
N GLU A 12 -10.18 20.51 -16.59
CA GLU A 12 -9.32 21.69 -16.44
C GLU A 12 -8.45 21.57 -15.19
N LEU A 13 -9.03 21.15 -14.05
CA LEU A 13 -8.29 20.90 -12.82
C LEU A 13 -7.19 19.84 -13.00
N GLU A 14 -7.45 18.78 -13.77
CA GLU A 14 -6.48 17.70 -14.08
C GLU A 14 -5.23 18.19 -14.82
N ASN A 15 -5.24 19.37 -15.44
CA ASN A 15 -4.03 19.94 -16.04
C ASN A 15 -3.03 20.43 -15.00
N HIS A 16 -3.49 20.74 -13.78
CA HIS A 16 -2.70 21.29 -12.67
C HIS A 16 -2.18 20.19 -11.72
N GLN A 17 -1.48 19.21 -12.29
CA GLN A 17 -1.05 17.99 -11.57
C GLN A 17 0.48 17.80 -11.49
N LYS A 18 1.28 18.84 -11.73
CA LYS A 18 2.74 18.72 -11.87
C LYS A 18 3.50 19.52 -10.81
N PRO A 19 4.76 19.16 -10.52
CA PRO A 19 5.64 20.05 -9.77
C PRO A 19 5.74 21.42 -10.46
N GLY A 20 5.39 22.50 -9.76
CA GLY A 20 5.35 23.86 -10.32
C GLY A 20 4.00 24.31 -10.88
N ASP A 21 3.01 23.41 -10.93
CA ASP A 21 1.61 23.73 -11.24
C ASP A 21 0.70 22.67 -10.59
N LEU A 22 0.33 22.91 -9.33
CA LEU A 22 -0.32 21.94 -8.44
C LEU A 22 -1.55 22.53 -7.79
N TRP A 23 -2.73 22.20 -8.32
CA TRP A 23 -4.02 22.57 -7.74
C TRP A 23 -4.75 21.34 -7.19
N ILE A 24 -5.55 21.57 -6.15
CA ILE A 24 -6.42 20.55 -5.54
C ILE A 24 -7.80 21.15 -5.26
N SER A 25 -8.82 20.30 -5.24
CA SER A 25 -10.15 20.66 -4.74
C SER A 25 -10.33 20.21 -3.29
N ILE A 26 -10.87 21.08 -2.44
CA ILE A 26 -11.37 20.73 -1.10
C ILE A 26 -12.76 21.33 -0.94
N GLN A 27 -13.77 20.47 -0.75
CA GLN A 27 -15.19 20.83 -0.70
C GLN A 27 -15.65 21.63 -1.94
N GLY A 28 -15.13 21.27 -3.11
CA GLY A 28 -15.46 21.92 -4.38
C GLY A 28 -14.84 23.30 -4.57
N LYS A 29 -14.06 23.81 -3.62
CA LYS A 29 -13.21 25.00 -3.80
C LYS A 29 -11.85 24.59 -4.33
N ILE A 30 -11.30 25.36 -5.26
CA ILE A 30 -9.99 25.08 -5.87
C ILE A 30 -8.90 25.87 -5.15
N TYR A 31 -7.81 25.20 -4.81
CA TYR A 31 -6.67 25.77 -4.11
C TYR A 31 -5.39 25.55 -4.90
N ASP A 32 -4.63 26.62 -5.10
CA ASP A 32 -3.28 26.56 -5.63
C ASP A 32 -2.31 26.34 -4.47
N VAL A 33 -1.75 25.14 -4.40
CA VAL A 33 -0.80 24.74 -3.35
C VAL A 33 0.61 24.53 -3.92
N THR A 34 0.89 25.07 -5.11
CA THR A 34 2.16 24.91 -5.83
C THR A 34 3.36 25.26 -4.94
N GLU A 35 3.40 26.49 -4.43
CA GLU A 35 4.49 26.94 -3.56
C GLU A 35 4.42 26.31 -2.16
N TRP A 36 3.20 26.06 -1.65
CA TRP A 36 2.99 25.46 -0.34
C TRP A 36 3.50 24.01 -0.28
N SER A 37 3.49 23.29 -1.39
CA SER A 37 3.92 21.88 -1.46
C SER A 37 5.32 21.63 -0.86
N ARG A 38 6.22 22.62 -0.96
CA ARG A 38 7.59 22.57 -0.45
C ARG A 38 7.72 22.74 1.06
N GLU A 39 6.71 23.37 1.67
CA GLU A 39 6.67 23.66 3.11
C GLU A 39 5.62 22.83 3.85
N HIS A 40 4.80 22.07 3.12
CA HIS A 40 3.76 21.22 3.68
C HIS A 40 4.36 20.24 4.72
N PRO A 41 3.86 20.21 5.98
CA PRO A 41 4.44 19.37 7.04
C PRO A 41 4.40 17.86 6.77
N GLY A 42 3.50 17.41 5.89
CA GLY A 42 3.42 16.02 5.43
C GLY A 42 4.37 15.68 4.27
N GLY A 43 5.07 16.68 3.72
CA GLY A 43 5.87 16.58 2.50
C GLY A 43 5.06 16.88 1.24
N ALA A 44 5.77 17.01 0.10
CA ALA A 44 5.17 17.34 -1.19
C ALA A 44 4.44 16.16 -1.85
N LEU A 45 4.90 14.92 -1.63
CA LEU A 45 4.36 13.73 -2.31
C LEU A 45 2.86 13.49 -2.02
N PRO A 46 2.35 13.62 -0.79
CA PRO A 46 0.91 13.56 -0.53
C PRO A 46 0.06 14.48 -1.41
N LEU A 47 0.55 15.70 -1.68
CA LEU A 47 -0.15 16.67 -2.52
C LEU A 47 -0.01 16.32 -4.00
N LEU A 48 1.19 15.93 -4.44
CA LEU A 48 1.44 15.52 -5.83
C LEU A 48 0.63 14.29 -6.23
N ASN A 49 0.48 13.32 -5.33
CA ASN A 49 -0.27 12.09 -5.61
C ASN A 49 -1.78 12.33 -5.80
N LEU A 50 -2.32 13.42 -5.26
CA LEU A 50 -3.73 13.82 -5.37
C LEU A 50 -3.91 15.12 -6.17
N ALA A 51 -2.87 15.57 -6.88
CA ALA A 51 -2.90 16.80 -7.63
C ALA A 51 -3.89 16.70 -8.80
N GLY A 52 -4.59 17.79 -9.10
CA GLY A 52 -5.65 17.81 -10.11
C GLY A 52 -6.95 17.08 -9.70
N GLN A 53 -7.11 16.74 -8.42
CA GLN A 53 -8.26 15.98 -7.92
C GLN A 53 -8.97 16.67 -6.74
N ASP A 54 -10.15 16.18 -6.39
CA ASP A 54 -10.75 16.47 -5.08
C ASP A 54 -10.09 15.62 -4.00
N ALA A 55 -9.40 16.30 -3.08
CA ALA A 55 -8.65 15.68 -1.99
C ALA A 55 -9.38 15.84 -0.65
N THR A 56 -10.70 16.08 -0.65
CA THR A 56 -11.44 16.44 0.57
C THR A 56 -11.38 15.35 1.63
N ASP A 57 -11.54 14.08 1.25
CA ASP A 57 -11.57 12.97 2.22
C ASP A 57 -10.20 12.75 2.85
N ALA A 58 -9.13 12.78 2.04
CA ALA A 58 -7.77 12.79 2.54
C ALA A 58 -7.51 13.99 3.46
N PHE A 59 -7.96 15.20 3.08
CA PHE A 59 -7.82 16.38 3.92
C PHE A 59 -8.48 16.19 5.30
N VAL A 60 -9.71 15.66 5.32
CA VAL A 60 -10.46 15.35 6.55
C VAL A 60 -9.73 14.33 7.42
N ALA A 61 -9.15 13.28 6.83
CA ALA A 61 -8.41 12.24 7.56
C ALA A 61 -7.16 12.80 8.27
N TYR A 62 -6.37 13.62 7.57
CA TYR A 62 -5.04 14.04 8.05
C TYR A 62 -5.00 15.38 8.77
N HIS A 63 -6.02 16.23 8.69
CA HIS A 63 -5.88 17.62 9.14
C HIS A 63 -6.79 17.97 10.32
N PRO A 64 -6.26 18.62 11.38
CA PRO A 64 -7.07 19.13 12.48
C PRO A 64 -8.01 20.24 12.00
N GLY A 65 -9.06 20.52 12.77
CA GLY A 65 -9.98 21.64 12.53
C GLY A 65 -9.26 22.98 12.29
N LEU A 66 -8.14 23.22 12.97
CA LEU A 66 -7.31 24.42 12.81
C LEU A 66 -6.71 24.58 11.39
N ALA A 67 -6.48 23.48 10.68
CA ALA A 67 -5.91 23.53 9.32
C ALA A 67 -6.84 24.18 8.30
N TRP A 68 -8.16 24.10 8.51
CA TRP A 68 -9.17 24.71 7.63
C TRP A 68 -8.98 26.23 7.53
N GLN A 69 -8.51 26.88 8.59
CA GLN A 69 -8.26 28.33 8.62
C GLN A 69 -7.11 28.79 7.71
N TYR A 70 -6.25 27.87 7.28
CA TYR A 70 -5.12 28.18 6.40
C TYR A 70 -5.49 28.09 4.92
N LEU A 71 -6.60 27.42 4.58
CA LEU A 71 -7.00 27.17 3.19
C LEU A 71 -7.29 28.44 2.41
N ASP A 72 -7.90 29.45 3.04
CA ASP A 72 -8.30 30.69 2.35
C ASP A 72 -7.10 31.42 1.71
N LYS A 73 -5.87 31.21 2.20
CA LYS A 73 -4.65 31.79 1.62
C LYS A 73 -4.28 31.21 0.25
N PHE A 74 -4.77 30.01 -0.05
CA PHE A 74 -4.47 29.27 -1.27
C PHE A 74 -5.65 29.27 -2.24
N PHE A 75 -6.78 29.86 -1.85
CA PHE A 75 -8.00 29.81 -2.65
C PHE A 75 -7.84 30.63 -3.94
N THR A 76 -8.10 30.00 -5.09
CA THR A 76 -7.90 30.64 -6.40
C THR A 76 -9.08 31.51 -6.83
N GLY A 77 -10.19 31.48 -6.09
CA GLY A 77 -11.46 32.08 -6.51
C GLY A 77 -12.32 31.16 -7.38
N TYR A 78 -11.80 30.00 -7.80
CA TYR A 78 -12.52 29.03 -8.62
C TYR A 78 -13.18 27.93 -7.80
N TYR A 79 -14.32 27.46 -8.30
CA TYR A 79 -15.07 26.32 -7.79
C TYR A 79 -15.14 25.23 -8.84
N LEU A 80 -15.23 23.97 -8.41
CA LEU A 80 -15.43 22.86 -9.32
C LEU A 80 -16.89 22.85 -9.82
N LYS A 81 -17.09 22.85 -11.14
CA LYS A 81 -18.40 23.00 -11.78
C LYS A 81 -19.39 21.90 -11.41
N ASP A 82 -18.95 20.64 -11.46
CA ASP A 82 -19.78 19.45 -11.23
C ASP A 82 -19.40 18.76 -9.90
N TYR A 83 -19.13 19.57 -8.86
CA TYR A 83 -18.78 19.05 -7.55
C TYR A 83 -19.90 18.16 -7.00
N SER A 84 -19.56 16.91 -6.73
CA SER A 84 -20.46 15.94 -6.13
C SER A 84 -19.72 15.19 -5.03
N VAL A 85 -20.46 14.68 -4.06
CA VAL A 85 -19.93 13.89 -2.96
C VAL A 85 -20.68 12.58 -2.92
N SER A 86 -19.96 11.47 -2.98
CA SER A 86 -20.54 10.14 -2.85
C SER A 86 -21.21 9.98 -1.47
N GLU A 87 -22.19 9.09 -1.36
CA GLU A 87 -22.81 8.80 -0.06
C GLU A 87 -21.80 8.24 0.95
N VAL A 88 -20.85 7.42 0.48
CA VAL A 88 -19.74 6.90 1.30
C VAL A 88 -18.91 8.05 1.90
N SER A 89 -18.49 9.01 1.06
CA SER A 89 -17.69 10.15 1.51
C SER A 89 -18.48 11.05 2.47
N LYS A 90 -19.79 11.25 2.26
CA LYS A 90 -20.64 12.01 3.20
C LYS A 90 -20.66 11.37 4.58
N ASP A 91 -20.90 10.06 4.64
CA ASP A 91 -20.96 9.33 5.89
C ASP A 91 -19.59 9.22 6.57
N PHE A 92 -18.51 9.00 5.81
CA PHE A 92 -17.14 9.03 6.34
C PHE A 92 -16.82 10.37 7.00
N ARG A 93 -17.10 11.49 6.31
CA ARG A 93 -16.90 12.84 6.86
C ARG A 93 -17.74 13.09 8.10
N LYS A 94 -18.99 12.60 8.12
CA LYS A 94 -19.87 12.68 9.29
C LYS A 94 -19.28 11.89 10.47
N LEU A 95 -18.79 10.67 10.24
CA LEU A 95 -18.17 9.84 11.27
C LEU A 95 -16.90 10.51 11.82
N ALA A 96 -16.06 11.08 10.96
CA ALA A 96 -14.89 11.86 11.38
C ALA A 96 -15.28 13.05 12.28
N ALA A 97 -16.35 13.76 11.92
CA ALA A 97 -16.87 14.87 12.70
C ALA A 97 -17.43 14.42 14.06
N GLU A 98 -18.12 13.28 14.11
CA GLU A 98 -18.63 12.68 15.36
C GLU A 98 -17.48 12.29 16.30
N PHE A 99 -16.43 11.64 15.78
CA PHE A 99 -15.23 11.32 16.56
C PHE A 99 -14.53 12.57 17.09
N SER A 100 -14.53 13.65 16.31
CA SER A 100 -14.02 14.95 16.77
C SER A 100 -14.89 15.54 17.88
N LYS A 101 -16.22 15.48 17.77
CA LYS A 101 -17.15 15.96 18.80
C LYS A 101 -17.04 15.16 20.11
N MET A 102 -16.70 13.88 20.01
CA MET A 102 -16.44 13.00 21.15
C MET A 102 -15.05 13.19 21.79
N GLY A 103 -14.21 14.09 21.26
CA GLY A 103 -12.86 14.33 21.78
C GLY A 103 -11.88 13.18 21.56
N LEU A 104 -12.15 12.26 20.62
CA LEU A 104 -11.30 11.06 20.44
C LEU A 104 -9.93 11.40 19.84
N PHE A 105 -9.80 12.52 19.12
CA PHE A 105 -8.52 13.01 18.58
C PHE A 105 -7.69 13.82 19.58
N GLU A 106 -8.15 13.97 20.83
CA GLU A 106 -7.41 14.67 21.87
C GLU A 106 -6.18 13.88 22.31
N LYS A 107 -5.14 14.62 22.74
CA LYS A 107 -3.84 14.05 23.10
C LYS A 107 -3.95 13.13 24.31
N LYS A 108 -3.19 12.03 24.33
CA LYS A 108 -3.16 11.04 25.42
C LYS A 108 -1.74 10.87 25.97
N GLU A 109 -1.17 11.97 26.46
CA GLU A 109 0.23 12.04 26.90
C GLU A 109 0.60 11.06 28.02
N HIS A 110 -0.32 10.75 28.93
CA HIS A 110 -0.08 9.76 29.99
C HIS A 110 0.21 8.37 29.43
N GLY A 111 -0.49 7.97 28.36
CA GLY A 111 -0.24 6.69 27.69
C GLY A 111 1.16 6.63 27.09
N THR A 112 1.58 7.69 26.41
CA THR A 112 2.95 7.81 25.88
C THR A 112 3.99 7.77 27.00
N GLY A 113 3.75 8.46 28.12
CA GLY A 113 4.63 8.44 29.29
C GLY A 113 4.81 7.03 29.87
N ILE A 114 3.73 6.28 30.06
CA ILE A 114 3.78 4.88 30.55
C ILE A 114 4.61 4.02 29.60
N LEU A 115 4.41 4.15 28.29
CA LEU A 115 5.16 3.37 27.29
C LEU A 115 6.65 3.73 27.27
N LEU A 116 7.00 5.00 27.43
CA LEU A 116 8.40 5.43 27.58
C LEU A 116 9.05 4.81 28.84
N CYS A 117 8.32 4.73 29.95
CA CYS A 117 8.80 4.04 31.16
C CYS A 117 9.01 2.54 30.92
N ILE A 118 8.09 1.88 30.20
CA ILE A 118 8.24 0.46 29.82
C ILE A 118 9.47 0.26 28.93
N ILE A 119 9.67 1.12 27.93
CA ILE A 119 10.85 1.08 27.06
C ILE A 119 12.12 1.26 27.88
N ALA A 120 12.16 2.24 28.78
CA ALA A 120 13.31 2.48 29.65
C ALA A 120 13.62 1.28 30.55
N LEU A 121 12.60 0.61 31.08
CA LEU A 121 12.74 -0.60 31.88
C LEU A 121 13.31 -1.76 31.07
N LEU A 122 12.71 -2.07 29.90
CA LEU A 122 13.17 -3.15 29.01
C LEU A 122 14.61 -2.93 28.55
N PHE A 123 14.93 -1.69 28.16
CA PHE A 123 16.27 -1.28 27.77
C PHE A 123 17.27 -1.45 28.93
N SER A 124 16.92 -0.97 30.14
CA SER A 124 17.80 -1.05 31.31
C SER A 124 18.07 -2.50 31.73
N ILE A 125 17.06 -3.37 31.71
CA ILE A 125 17.23 -4.79 32.01
C ILE A 125 18.14 -5.46 30.98
N SER A 126 17.97 -5.14 29.69
CA SER A 126 18.83 -5.66 28.63
C SER A 126 20.30 -5.23 28.81
N VAL A 127 20.53 -3.93 29.05
CA VAL A 127 21.89 -3.40 29.30
C VAL A 127 22.50 -4.01 30.56
N TYR A 128 21.73 -4.12 31.65
CA TYR A 128 22.18 -4.77 32.89
C TYR A 128 22.55 -6.24 32.64
N GLY A 129 21.73 -6.97 31.89
CA GLY A 129 22.00 -8.36 31.52
C GLY A 129 23.30 -8.53 30.73
N VAL A 130 23.63 -7.59 29.85
CA VAL A 130 24.91 -7.60 29.09
C VAL A 130 26.10 -7.22 29.97
N LEU A 131 25.96 -6.27 30.90
CA LEU A 131 27.09 -5.74 31.67
C LEU A 131 27.37 -6.51 32.97
N CYS A 132 26.37 -7.17 33.55
CA CYS A 132 26.45 -7.75 34.89
C CYS A 132 26.32 -9.29 34.90
N SER A 133 26.28 -9.94 33.74
CA SER A 133 26.24 -11.40 33.61
C SER A 133 27.35 -11.89 32.69
N ASN A 134 27.81 -13.12 32.90
CA ASN A 134 28.69 -13.83 31.99
C ASN A 134 27.97 -14.98 31.25
N SER A 135 26.66 -15.13 31.46
CA SER A 135 25.88 -16.22 30.89
C SER A 135 25.45 -15.89 29.46
N ALA A 136 25.86 -16.71 28.50
CA ALA A 136 25.43 -16.59 27.11
C ALA A 136 23.89 -16.61 26.95
N LEU A 137 23.18 -17.38 27.77
CA LEU A 137 21.71 -17.38 27.76
C LEU A 137 21.15 -16.01 28.20
N VAL A 138 21.75 -15.38 29.22
CA VAL A 138 21.33 -14.04 29.65
C VAL A 138 21.59 -13.02 28.55
N HIS A 139 22.70 -13.12 27.82
CA HIS A 139 22.97 -12.26 26.67
C HIS A 139 21.96 -12.48 25.53
N LEU A 140 21.63 -13.73 25.21
CA LEU A 140 20.60 -14.05 24.21
C LEU A 140 19.25 -13.40 24.58
N LEU A 141 18.81 -13.59 25.82
CA LEU A 141 17.56 -13.03 26.32
C LEU A 141 17.61 -11.50 26.39
N SER A 142 18.76 -10.91 26.70
CA SER A 142 18.96 -9.46 26.69
C SER A 142 18.81 -8.89 25.29
N GLY A 143 19.33 -9.59 24.26
CA GLY A 143 19.13 -9.23 22.87
C GLY A 143 17.65 -9.28 22.48
N ALA A 144 16.97 -10.38 22.82
CA ALA A 144 15.52 -10.50 22.60
C ALA A 144 14.72 -9.37 23.27
N LEU A 145 15.07 -9.02 24.52
CA LEU A 145 14.43 -7.94 25.27
C LEU A 145 14.66 -6.56 24.64
N LEU A 146 15.88 -6.31 24.14
CA LEU A 146 16.18 -5.12 23.36
C LEU A 146 15.33 -5.04 22.10
N GLY A 147 15.10 -6.17 21.45
CA GLY A 147 14.19 -6.28 20.30
C GLY A 147 12.76 -5.83 20.64
N PHE A 148 12.20 -6.27 21.78
CA PHE A 148 10.89 -5.80 22.26
C PHE A 148 10.89 -4.31 22.61
N SER A 149 11.97 -3.81 23.22
CA SER A 149 12.13 -2.38 23.49
C SER A 149 12.07 -1.55 22.19
N TRP A 150 12.69 -2.02 21.11
CA TRP A 150 12.62 -1.37 19.81
C TRP A 150 11.24 -1.43 19.16
N ILE A 151 10.49 -2.51 19.33
CA ILE A 151 9.09 -2.59 18.86
C ILE A 151 8.26 -1.48 19.50
N GLN A 152 8.31 -1.40 20.84
CA GLN A 152 7.56 -0.39 21.59
C GLN A 152 8.02 1.04 21.25
N SER A 153 9.33 1.24 21.07
CA SER A 153 9.90 2.50 20.59
C SER A 153 9.38 2.88 19.20
N GLY A 154 9.33 1.91 18.29
CA GLY A 154 8.79 2.07 16.94
C GLY A 154 7.34 2.53 16.94
N TRP A 155 6.51 2.00 17.83
CA TRP A 155 5.12 2.44 17.97
C TRP A 155 4.98 3.90 18.39
N ILE A 156 5.77 4.37 19.37
CA ILE A 156 5.76 5.79 19.75
C ILE A 156 6.29 6.65 18.60
N GLY A 157 7.34 6.20 17.91
CA GLY A 157 7.85 6.86 16.71
C GLY A 157 6.75 7.05 15.66
N HIS A 158 6.04 5.96 15.34
CA HIS A 158 4.90 5.94 14.43
C HIS A 158 3.82 6.96 14.83
N ASP A 159 3.28 6.84 16.05
CA ASP A 159 2.16 7.67 16.53
C ASP A 159 2.53 9.15 16.57
N SER A 160 3.73 9.45 17.08
CA SER A 160 4.24 10.82 17.16
C SER A 160 4.49 11.45 15.80
N GLY A 161 4.63 10.64 14.74
CA GLY A 161 4.79 11.08 13.37
C GLY A 161 3.47 11.46 12.68
N HIS A 162 2.35 10.85 13.09
CA HIS A 162 0.99 11.15 12.60
C HIS A 162 0.32 12.30 13.33
N TYR A 163 0.44 12.33 14.65
CA TYR A 163 -0.20 13.33 15.49
C TYR A 163 0.69 13.73 16.67
N GLN A 164 0.26 14.77 17.40
CA GLN A 164 1.00 15.26 18.55
C GLN A 164 0.67 14.43 19.79
N VAL A 165 1.49 13.40 20.09
CA VAL A 165 1.30 12.52 21.25
C VAL A 165 1.61 13.20 22.59
N MET A 166 2.48 14.22 22.58
CA MET A 166 2.89 14.98 23.78
C MET A 166 2.18 16.34 23.92
N SER A 167 2.18 16.93 25.12
CA SER A 167 1.62 18.27 25.42
C SER A 167 1.98 19.37 24.41
N SER A 168 3.25 19.44 23.98
CA SER A 168 3.77 20.47 23.08
C SER A 168 4.46 19.91 21.83
N ARG A 169 4.54 20.72 20.76
CA ARG A 169 5.29 20.37 19.53
C ARG A 169 6.77 20.08 19.81
N LYS A 170 7.37 20.84 20.74
CA LYS A 170 8.77 20.65 21.15
C LYS A 170 8.96 19.29 21.82
N PHE A 171 8.12 18.93 22.80
CA PHE A 171 8.21 17.63 23.46
C PHE A 171 7.86 16.48 22.51
N ASN A 172 6.92 16.67 21.58
CA ASN A 172 6.63 15.70 20.54
C ASN A 172 7.85 15.44 19.66
N ARG A 173 8.58 16.49 19.28
CA ARG A 173 9.82 16.36 18.52
C ARG A 173 10.92 15.65 19.32
N VAL A 174 11.03 15.89 20.63
CA VAL A 174 11.95 15.13 21.49
C VAL A 174 11.57 13.65 21.51
N ALA A 175 10.29 13.32 21.68
CA ALA A 175 9.81 11.94 21.65
C ALA A 175 10.15 11.26 20.31
N GLN A 176 9.86 11.92 19.18
CA GLN A 176 10.20 11.46 17.83
C GLN A 176 11.70 11.12 17.68
N ILE A 177 12.58 12.05 18.04
CA ILE A 177 14.03 11.85 17.92
C ILE A 177 14.52 10.76 18.88
N LEU A 178 14.02 10.73 20.11
CA LEU A 178 14.39 9.71 21.08
C LEU A 178 14.00 8.31 20.59
N THR A 179 12.74 8.12 20.21
CA THR A 179 12.22 6.78 19.93
C THR A 179 12.52 6.30 18.51
N GLY A 180 12.52 7.18 17.51
CA GLY A 180 12.90 6.86 16.14
C GLY A 180 14.42 6.79 15.96
N ASN A 181 15.12 7.88 16.30
CA ASN A 181 16.53 8.02 15.95
C ASN A 181 17.46 7.43 17.01
N CYS A 182 17.38 7.89 18.26
CA CYS A 182 18.34 7.50 19.30
C CYS A 182 18.21 6.04 19.74
N LEU A 183 16.98 5.57 19.95
CA LEU A 183 16.72 4.20 20.39
C LEU A 183 16.65 3.23 19.22
N ALA A 184 15.93 3.58 18.15
CA ALA A 184 15.72 2.68 17.04
C ALA A 184 16.75 2.81 15.90
N GLY A 185 17.52 3.91 15.80
CA GLY A 185 18.49 4.08 14.71
C GLY A 185 17.88 4.36 13.34
N ILE A 186 16.59 4.72 13.30
CA ILE A 186 15.83 5.02 12.08
C ILE A 186 15.52 6.51 12.07
N SER A 187 15.75 7.19 10.93
CA SER A 187 15.36 8.60 10.82
C SER A 187 13.85 8.71 10.87
N ILE A 188 13.30 9.38 11.89
CA ILE A 188 11.87 9.68 11.94
C ILE A 188 11.45 10.58 10.77
N GLY A 189 12.36 11.40 10.26
CA GLY A 189 12.16 12.17 9.03
C GLY A 189 11.97 11.27 7.79
N TRP A 190 12.84 10.27 7.60
CA TRP A 190 12.69 9.28 6.53
C TRP A 190 11.38 8.50 6.68
N TRP A 191 11.11 8.01 7.88
CA TRP A 191 9.90 7.24 8.17
C TRP A 191 8.64 8.05 7.83
N LYS A 192 8.56 9.33 8.24
CA LYS A 192 7.44 10.20 7.89
C LYS A 192 7.30 10.41 6.39
N TRP A 193 8.42 10.63 5.68
CA TRP A 193 8.40 10.82 4.24
C TRP A 193 7.88 9.57 3.50
N ASN A 194 8.34 8.39 3.88
CA ASN A 194 7.90 7.11 3.33
C ASN A 194 6.45 6.81 3.69
N HIS A 195 6.13 6.84 4.97
CA HIS A 195 4.86 6.39 5.49
C HIS A 195 3.71 7.31 5.09
N ASN A 196 3.91 8.63 4.99
CA ASN A 196 2.88 9.53 4.47
C ASN A 196 2.56 9.25 3.00
N ALA A 197 3.54 8.81 2.20
CA ALA A 197 3.28 8.44 0.81
C ALA A 197 2.48 7.14 0.72
N HIS A 198 2.86 6.14 1.52
CA HIS A 198 2.10 4.89 1.68
C HIS A 198 0.63 5.14 2.02
N HIS A 199 0.38 5.95 3.04
CA HIS A 199 -0.97 6.32 3.49
C HIS A 199 -1.85 6.93 2.40
N ILE A 200 -1.27 7.79 1.57
CA ILE A 200 -2.00 8.45 0.47
C ILE A 200 -2.24 7.50 -0.70
N ALA A 201 -1.28 6.62 -0.98
CA ALA A 201 -1.29 5.74 -2.13
C ALA A 201 -1.46 4.26 -1.76
N CYS A 202 -2.15 3.96 -0.65
CA CYS A 202 -2.20 2.65 -0.01
C CYS A 202 -2.41 1.52 -1.03
N ASN A 203 -1.46 0.58 -1.08
CA ASN A 203 -1.45 -0.56 -1.97
C ASN A 203 -1.39 -0.28 -3.50
N SER A 204 -0.97 0.93 -3.90
CA SER A 204 -0.57 1.18 -5.28
C SER A 204 0.81 0.59 -5.57
N LEU A 205 0.92 -0.30 -6.56
CA LEU A 205 2.21 -0.90 -6.93
C LEU A 205 3.23 0.12 -7.46
N GLU A 206 2.80 1.29 -7.92
CA GLU A 206 3.65 2.33 -8.52
C GLU A 206 3.93 3.51 -7.59
N PHE A 207 3.03 3.77 -6.63
CA PHE A 207 3.10 4.96 -5.74
C PHE A 207 3.32 4.62 -4.26
N ASP A 208 3.00 3.40 -3.83
CA ASP A 208 3.18 2.97 -2.43
C ASP A 208 4.59 2.41 -2.22
N PRO A 209 5.48 3.07 -1.45
CA PRO A 209 6.81 2.53 -1.18
C PRO A 209 6.80 1.23 -0.38
N ASP A 210 5.72 0.92 0.36
CA ASP A 210 5.64 -0.24 1.24
C ASP A 210 5.31 -1.54 0.48
N LEU A 211 5.09 -1.47 -0.85
CA LEU A 211 5.01 -2.64 -1.73
C LEU A 211 6.19 -2.77 -2.70
N GLN A 212 7.15 -1.82 -2.68
CA GLN A 212 8.17 -1.65 -3.71
C GLN A 212 9.49 -2.35 -3.38
N HIS A 213 9.41 -3.63 -3.04
CA HIS A 213 10.51 -4.44 -2.52
C HIS A 213 11.32 -5.19 -3.58
N MET A 214 11.09 -4.91 -4.86
CA MET A 214 11.91 -5.46 -5.94
C MET A 214 13.39 -5.11 -5.75
N PRO A 215 14.31 -6.10 -5.84
CA PRO A 215 14.12 -7.43 -6.45
C PRO A 215 13.77 -8.58 -5.49
N ILE A 216 13.55 -8.33 -4.19
CA ILE A 216 13.43 -9.38 -3.16
C ILE A 216 12.02 -9.95 -3.06
N PHE A 217 11.01 -9.07 -2.97
CA PHE A 217 9.60 -9.46 -2.86
C PHE A 217 8.75 -8.86 -3.97
N ALA A 218 7.77 -9.65 -4.41
CA ALA A 218 6.69 -9.23 -5.29
C ALA A 218 5.37 -9.80 -4.76
N VAL A 219 4.47 -8.90 -4.35
CA VAL A 219 3.11 -9.24 -3.86
C VAL A 219 2.11 -9.52 -4.98
N SER A 220 2.47 -9.16 -6.23
CA SER A 220 1.62 -9.35 -7.39
C SER A 220 2.46 -9.58 -8.64
N SER A 221 1.98 -10.42 -9.55
CA SER A 221 2.61 -10.65 -10.85
C SER A 221 2.55 -9.45 -11.79
N LYS A 222 1.72 -8.45 -11.48
CA LYS A 222 1.74 -7.15 -12.19
C LYS A 222 3.14 -6.49 -12.14
N LEU A 223 3.90 -6.72 -11.06
CA LEU A 223 5.28 -6.23 -10.93
C LEU A 223 6.25 -6.84 -11.96
N PHE A 224 5.89 -7.97 -12.58
CA PHE A 224 6.74 -8.62 -13.60
C PHE A 224 6.81 -7.83 -14.91
N ASN A 225 5.88 -6.87 -15.11
CA ASN A 225 5.92 -5.92 -16.21
C ASN A 225 6.95 -4.79 -16.03
N SER A 226 7.78 -4.87 -14.97
CA SER A 226 8.82 -3.88 -14.67
C SER A 226 8.26 -2.45 -14.51
N LEU A 227 7.34 -2.31 -13.56
CA LEU A 227 6.65 -1.05 -13.27
C LEU A 227 7.62 0.05 -12.79
N THR A 228 7.18 1.30 -12.87
CA THR A 228 7.95 2.45 -12.37
C THR A 228 7.49 2.79 -10.96
N SER A 229 8.44 2.90 -10.02
CA SER A 229 8.20 3.52 -8.72
C SER A 229 8.29 5.03 -8.89
N TYR A 230 7.17 5.72 -8.71
CA TYR A 230 7.13 7.19 -8.69
C TYR A 230 7.63 7.77 -7.36
N PHE A 231 7.61 6.99 -6.28
CA PHE A 231 8.17 7.40 -4.99
C PHE A 231 9.71 7.41 -4.99
N TYR A 232 10.33 6.32 -5.43
CA TYR A 232 11.79 6.20 -5.51
C TYR A 232 12.37 6.71 -6.84
N GLU A 233 11.52 7.14 -7.77
CA GLU A 233 11.89 7.63 -9.09
C GLU A 233 12.77 6.62 -9.86
N ARG A 234 12.42 5.32 -9.77
CA ARG A 234 13.20 4.22 -10.36
C ARG A 234 12.30 3.17 -11.02
N LYS A 235 12.82 2.51 -12.05
CA LYS A 235 12.17 1.33 -12.62
C LYS A 235 12.43 0.10 -11.75
N MET A 236 11.38 -0.63 -11.39
CA MET A 236 11.47 -1.88 -10.64
C MET A 236 11.60 -3.05 -11.61
N ASN A 237 12.80 -3.23 -12.18
CA ASN A 237 13.03 -4.23 -13.20
C ASN A 237 12.77 -5.66 -12.69
N PHE A 238 12.04 -6.44 -13.48
CA PHE A 238 11.90 -7.88 -13.29
C PHE A 238 12.89 -8.62 -14.20
N ASP A 239 14.17 -8.52 -13.85
CA ASP A 239 15.27 -9.20 -14.54
C ASP A 239 15.49 -10.63 -14.01
N SER A 240 16.53 -11.31 -14.49
CA SER A 240 16.85 -12.68 -14.08
C SER A 240 17.17 -12.81 -12.59
N ILE A 241 17.79 -11.79 -11.98
CA ILE A 241 18.11 -11.78 -10.54
C ILE A 241 16.83 -11.64 -9.75
N ALA A 242 15.98 -10.68 -10.12
CA ALA A 242 14.71 -10.47 -9.46
C ALA A 242 13.78 -11.68 -9.60
N ARG A 243 13.75 -12.30 -10.79
CA ARG A 243 13.03 -13.56 -11.02
C ARG A 243 13.52 -14.67 -10.11
N PHE A 244 14.84 -14.84 -9.98
CA PHE A 244 15.42 -15.84 -9.08
C PHE A 244 14.99 -15.60 -7.63
N LEU A 245 15.20 -14.39 -7.09
CA LEU A 245 14.85 -14.07 -5.70
C LEU A 245 13.35 -14.21 -5.43
N VAL A 246 12.50 -13.64 -6.29
CA VAL A 246 11.04 -13.75 -6.21
C VAL A 246 10.58 -15.21 -6.29
N SER A 247 11.26 -16.06 -7.05
CA SER A 247 10.91 -17.49 -7.15
C SER A 247 11.05 -18.24 -5.82
N TYR A 248 11.81 -17.73 -4.85
CA TYR A 248 11.99 -18.35 -3.53
C TYR A 248 11.41 -17.52 -2.39
N GLN A 249 10.75 -16.41 -2.68
CA GLN A 249 10.37 -15.40 -1.68
C GLN A 249 9.52 -15.93 -0.51
N HIS A 250 8.65 -16.92 -0.75
CA HIS A 250 7.81 -17.52 0.29
C HIS A 250 8.60 -18.37 1.31
N TRP A 251 9.78 -18.87 0.92
CA TRP A 251 10.70 -19.54 1.84
C TRP A 251 11.62 -18.55 2.56
N THR A 252 12.02 -17.48 1.86
CA THR A 252 12.94 -16.48 2.40
C THR A 252 12.26 -15.37 3.19
N PHE A 253 10.92 -15.29 3.19
CA PHE A 253 10.15 -14.23 3.85
C PHE A 253 10.58 -14.00 5.31
N TYR A 254 10.42 -15.00 6.19
CA TYR A 254 10.76 -14.84 7.60
C TYR A 254 12.26 -14.60 7.85
N PRO A 255 13.20 -15.34 7.20
CA PRO A 255 14.62 -15.03 7.31
C PRO A 255 14.96 -13.58 6.91
N VAL A 256 14.36 -13.06 5.85
CA VAL A 256 14.58 -11.67 5.44
C VAL A 256 13.95 -10.70 6.43
N MET A 257 12.77 -10.98 6.99
CA MET A 257 12.12 -10.13 7.99
C MET A 257 12.95 -9.99 9.28
N CYS A 258 13.70 -11.03 9.67
CA CYS A 258 14.66 -10.95 10.77
C CYS A 258 15.72 -9.88 10.54
N PHE A 259 16.11 -9.59 9.29
CA PHE A 259 17.14 -8.61 8.96
C PHE A 259 16.62 -7.37 8.20
N ALA A 260 15.29 -7.25 8.00
CA ALA A 260 14.68 -6.15 7.26
C ALA A 260 15.02 -4.77 7.86
N ARG A 261 15.37 -4.71 9.14
CA ARG A 261 15.87 -3.51 9.81
C ARG A 261 17.10 -2.89 9.13
N ILE A 262 17.96 -3.70 8.54
CA ILE A 262 19.15 -3.22 7.81
C ILE A 262 18.72 -2.34 6.64
N ASN A 263 17.64 -2.70 5.94
CA ASN A 263 17.08 -1.84 4.90
C ASN A 263 16.58 -0.51 5.48
N LEU A 264 15.91 -0.51 6.63
CA LEU A 264 15.45 0.72 7.30
C LEU A 264 16.62 1.66 7.68
N PHE A 265 17.74 1.09 8.12
CA PHE A 265 18.98 1.86 8.36
C PHE A 265 19.53 2.44 7.06
N ALA A 266 19.68 1.62 6.03
CA ALA A 266 20.18 2.07 4.73
C ALA A 266 19.32 3.20 4.17
N GLN A 267 18.00 3.06 4.21
CA GLN A 267 17.06 4.09 3.74
C GLN A 267 17.15 5.38 4.57
N SER A 268 17.33 5.26 5.89
CA SER A 268 17.55 6.43 6.76
C SER A 268 18.82 7.20 6.36
N PHE A 269 19.92 6.49 6.10
CA PHE A 269 21.17 7.11 5.65
C PHE A 269 21.02 7.74 4.25
N LEU A 270 20.46 6.99 3.29
CA LEU A 270 20.23 7.50 1.93
C LEU A 270 19.38 8.77 1.94
N PHE A 271 18.34 8.81 2.77
CA PHE A 271 17.50 10.00 2.95
C PHE A 271 18.27 11.20 3.51
N LEU A 272 19.04 11.00 4.58
CA LEU A 272 19.79 12.09 5.23
C LEU A 272 20.95 12.63 4.40
N PHE A 273 21.60 11.78 3.61
CA PHE A 273 22.67 12.17 2.69
C PHE A 273 22.18 12.61 1.31
N SER A 274 20.87 12.50 1.04
CA SER A 274 20.29 12.98 -0.21
C SER A 274 20.32 14.51 -0.32
N LYS A 275 20.12 15.00 -1.56
CA LYS A 275 19.94 16.43 -1.84
C LYS A 275 18.55 16.97 -1.43
N ARG A 276 17.64 16.13 -0.91
CA ARG A 276 16.27 16.53 -0.51
C ARG A 276 16.31 17.49 0.68
N LYS A 277 15.37 18.43 0.77
CA LYS A 277 15.22 19.27 1.97
C LYS A 277 14.70 18.41 3.13
N VAL A 278 15.52 18.21 4.16
CA VAL A 278 15.14 17.45 5.36
C VAL A 278 14.96 18.41 6.54
N PRO A 279 13.74 18.57 7.06
CA PRO A 279 13.50 19.41 8.23
C PRO A 279 14.35 18.95 9.42
N ASN A 280 15.06 19.89 10.06
CA ASN A 280 15.90 19.61 11.22
C ASN A 280 16.95 18.50 11.00
N ARG A 281 17.53 18.40 9.79
CA ARG A 281 18.54 17.39 9.41
C ARG A 281 19.63 17.17 10.46
N GLY A 282 20.15 18.24 11.07
CA GLY A 282 21.17 18.13 12.13
C GLY A 282 20.70 17.32 13.35
N GLN A 283 19.45 17.54 13.80
CA GLN A 283 18.86 16.75 14.90
C GLN A 283 18.68 15.29 14.51
N GLU A 284 18.26 15.03 13.26
CA GLU A 284 18.10 13.65 12.76
C GLU A 284 19.43 12.90 12.76
N ILE A 285 20.49 13.54 12.25
CA ILE A 285 21.86 12.99 12.22
C ILE A 285 22.38 12.76 13.63
N LEU A 286 22.26 13.74 14.54
CA LEU A 286 22.70 13.60 15.92
C LEU A 286 22.01 12.43 16.61
N GLY A 287 20.70 12.28 16.44
CA GLY A 287 19.95 11.15 17.01
C GLY A 287 20.40 9.80 16.46
N ILE A 288 20.65 9.71 15.15
CA ILE A 288 21.19 8.48 14.54
C ILE A 288 22.61 8.19 15.05
N LEU A 289 23.46 9.21 15.20
CA LEU A 289 24.80 9.04 15.77
C LEU A 289 24.76 8.50 17.20
N VAL A 290 23.78 8.91 18.01
CA VAL A 290 23.57 8.32 19.35
C VAL A 290 23.37 6.81 19.23
N TYR A 291 22.47 6.35 18.35
CA TYR A 291 22.24 4.91 18.12
C TYR A 291 23.51 4.16 17.69
N TRP A 292 24.19 4.68 16.66
CA TRP A 292 25.41 4.07 16.13
C TRP A 292 26.63 4.22 17.04
N THR A 293 26.48 4.90 18.18
CA THR A 293 27.49 4.93 19.25
C THR A 293 27.15 3.89 20.32
N TRP A 294 25.96 3.97 20.94
CA TRP A 294 25.66 3.13 22.10
C TRP A 294 25.46 1.67 21.73
N PHE A 295 24.85 1.36 20.58
CA PHE A 295 24.54 -0.03 20.23
C PHE A 295 25.81 -0.85 19.93
N PRO A 296 26.75 -0.38 19.08
CA PRO A 296 28.02 -1.07 18.91
C PRO A 296 28.85 -1.14 20.20
N LEU A 297 28.81 -0.10 21.05
CA LEU A 297 29.49 -0.11 22.35
C LEU A 297 28.93 -1.22 23.25
N LEU A 298 27.61 -1.33 23.37
CA LEU A 298 26.96 -2.40 24.15
C LEU A 298 27.33 -3.78 23.61
N VAL A 299 27.31 -3.97 22.28
CA VAL A 299 27.72 -5.23 21.65
C VAL A 299 29.21 -5.52 21.92
N SER A 300 30.07 -4.51 21.96
CA SER A 300 31.50 -4.71 22.25
C SER A 300 31.78 -5.23 23.66
N CYS A 301 30.87 -5.00 24.61
CA CYS A 301 30.95 -5.51 25.98
C CYS A 301 30.74 -7.02 26.09
N LEU A 302 30.19 -7.67 25.05
CA LEU A 302 30.00 -9.12 25.04
C LEU A 302 31.34 -9.85 24.85
N PRO A 303 31.52 -11.02 25.52
CA PRO A 303 32.82 -11.63 25.75
C PRO A 303 33.51 -12.19 24.50
N ASN A 304 32.75 -12.64 23.50
CA ASN A 304 33.28 -13.24 22.27
C ASN A 304 32.39 -12.96 21.05
N TRP A 305 32.89 -13.25 19.85
CA TRP A 305 32.20 -13.02 18.58
C TRP A 305 30.91 -13.83 18.42
N GLY A 306 30.84 -15.06 18.96
CA GLY A 306 29.64 -15.89 18.90
C GLY A 306 28.48 -15.24 19.65
N GLU A 307 28.74 -14.75 20.86
CA GLU A 307 27.72 -14.07 21.66
C GLU A 307 27.34 -12.70 21.10
N ARG A 308 28.29 -11.97 20.51
CA ARG A 308 28.02 -10.72 19.77
C ARG A 308 27.04 -10.95 18.62
N LEU A 309 27.33 -11.95 17.78
CA LEU A 309 26.47 -12.30 16.65
C LEU A 309 25.10 -12.76 17.13
N MET A 310 25.06 -13.65 18.12
CA MET A 310 23.82 -14.15 18.73
C MET A 310 22.95 -13.02 19.28
N PHE A 311 23.53 -12.09 20.05
CA PHE A 311 22.82 -10.94 20.61
C PHE A 311 22.21 -10.06 19.51
N VAL A 312 22.99 -9.73 18.47
CA VAL A 312 22.52 -8.90 17.35
C VAL A 312 21.40 -9.60 16.59
N VAL A 313 21.59 -10.87 16.24
CA VAL A 313 20.58 -11.67 15.52
C VAL A 313 19.31 -11.80 16.34
N ALA A 314 19.39 -12.06 17.65
CA ALA A 314 18.22 -12.14 18.51
C ALA A 314 17.47 -10.81 18.61
N SER A 315 18.21 -9.70 18.76
CA SER A 315 17.62 -8.35 18.81
C SER A 315 16.88 -8.03 17.51
N PHE A 316 17.50 -8.35 16.37
CA PHE A 316 16.95 -8.10 15.05
C PHE A 316 15.76 -9.01 14.73
N ALA A 317 15.86 -10.30 15.05
CA ALA A 317 14.80 -11.28 14.83
C ALA A 317 13.54 -10.96 15.64
N VAL A 318 13.69 -10.59 16.92
CA VAL A 318 12.53 -10.20 17.75
C VAL A 318 11.89 -8.93 17.22
N THR A 319 12.65 -7.89 16.89
CA THR A 319 12.07 -6.70 16.23
C THR A 319 11.50 -7.03 14.84
N GLY A 320 12.01 -8.08 14.18
CA GLY A 320 11.49 -8.63 12.93
C GLY A 320 9.99 -8.96 12.97
N ILE A 321 9.46 -9.30 14.14
CA ILE A 321 8.02 -9.53 14.34
C ILE A 321 7.19 -8.31 13.96
N GLN A 322 7.67 -7.10 14.25
CA GLN A 322 7.00 -5.86 13.84
C GLN A 322 6.99 -5.69 12.31
N HIS A 323 8.08 -6.05 11.61
CA HIS A 323 8.11 -6.00 10.15
C HIS A 323 7.13 -7.00 9.55
N VAL A 324 7.07 -8.22 10.09
CA VAL A 324 6.08 -9.23 9.69
C VAL A 324 4.68 -8.64 9.84
N GLN A 325 4.35 -8.06 10.99
CA GLN A 325 3.03 -7.48 11.25
C GLN A 325 2.62 -6.47 10.17
N PHE A 326 3.50 -5.52 9.83
CA PHE A 326 3.23 -4.56 8.75
C PHE A 326 2.95 -5.25 7.41
N CYS A 327 3.73 -6.29 7.06
CA CYS A 327 3.46 -7.06 5.85
C CYS A 327 2.10 -7.77 5.91
N LEU A 328 1.71 -8.32 7.06
CA LEU A 328 0.43 -9.03 7.21
C LEU A 328 -0.77 -8.12 6.92
N ASN A 329 -0.69 -6.85 7.29
CA ASN A 329 -1.77 -5.89 7.11
C ASN A 329 -1.96 -5.45 5.64
N HIS A 330 -1.00 -5.72 4.74
CA HIS A 330 -1.01 -5.15 3.38
C HIS A 330 -0.75 -6.15 2.26
N PHE A 331 0.16 -7.11 2.45
CA PHE A 331 0.67 -7.95 1.35
C PHE A 331 -0.39 -8.85 0.73
N SER A 332 -1.40 -9.27 1.50
CA SER A 332 -2.52 -10.07 1.02
C SER A 332 -3.77 -9.25 0.67
N SER A 333 -3.72 -7.93 0.83
CA SER A 333 -4.85 -7.03 0.52
C SER A 333 -4.87 -6.65 -0.96
N SER A 334 -5.95 -6.00 -1.40
CA SER A 334 -6.13 -5.62 -2.80
C SER A 334 -5.04 -4.65 -3.26
N VAL A 335 -4.53 -4.82 -4.49
CA VAL A 335 -3.50 -3.96 -5.08
C VAL A 335 -3.93 -3.41 -6.43
N TYR A 336 -3.51 -2.18 -6.74
CA TYR A 336 -3.79 -1.53 -8.01
C TYR A 336 -2.55 -0.89 -8.66
N VAL A 337 -2.70 -0.48 -9.92
CA VAL A 337 -1.67 0.20 -10.72
C VAL A 337 -2.19 1.60 -11.04
N GLY A 338 -1.31 2.59 -11.07
CA GLY A 338 -1.68 3.99 -11.23
C GLY A 338 -1.75 4.80 -9.92
N PRO A 339 -2.02 6.11 -10.03
CA PRO A 339 -2.06 7.04 -8.90
C PRO A 339 -3.29 6.77 -8.01
N PRO A 340 -3.24 7.17 -6.72
CA PRO A 340 -4.43 7.17 -5.88
C PRO A 340 -5.49 8.12 -6.42
N SER A 341 -6.75 7.77 -6.17
CA SER A 341 -7.91 8.60 -6.51
C SER A 341 -8.52 9.17 -5.23
N GLY A 342 -8.70 10.49 -5.19
CA GLY A 342 -9.30 11.15 -4.04
C GLY A 342 -10.80 10.84 -3.86
N ASN A 343 -11.50 10.51 -4.95
CA ASN A 343 -12.95 10.32 -4.97
C ASN A 343 -13.41 8.98 -4.36
N ASN A 344 -12.52 7.99 -4.23
CA ASN A 344 -12.80 6.70 -3.61
C ASN A 344 -11.86 6.43 -2.42
N TRP A 345 -11.46 7.49 -1.72
CA TRP A 345 -10.54 7.42 -0.57
C TRP A 345 -10.94 6.32 0.42
N PHE A 346 -12.18 6.32 0.92
CA PHE A 346 -12.64 5.36 1.92
C PHE A 346 -12.50 3.91 1.44
N GLU A 347 -13.02 3.61 0.24
CA GLU A 347 -12.94 2.28 -0.40
C GLU A 347 -11.49 1.84 -0.60
N LYS A 348 -10.61 2.72 -1.06
CA LYS A 348 -9.21 2.39 -1.29
C LYS A 348 -8.46 2.09 0.00
N GLN A 349 -8.73 2.83 1.07
CA GLN A 349 -8.12 2.55 2.37
C GLN A 349 -8.63 1.22 2.95
N THR A 350 -9.93 0.90 2.81
CA THR A 350 -10.48 -0.36 3.33
C THR A 350 -10.01 -1.57 2.51
N ASP A 351 -10.02 -1.49 1.18
CA ASP A 351 -9.61 -2.60 0.29
C ASP A 351 -8.10 -2.87 0.33
N GLY A 352 -7.31 -1.83 0.60
CA GLY A 352 -5.85 -1.88 0.63
C GLY A 352 -5.26 -2.32 1.97
N THR A 353 -6.09 -2.63 2.97
CA THR A 353 -5.64 -2.97 4.32
C THR A 353 -6.35 -4.21 4.86
N LEU A 354 -5.80 -4.81 5.92
CA LEU A 354 -6.34 -5.98 6.60
C LEU A 354 -6.18 -5.79 8.11
N ASP A 355 -7.24 -6.02 8.86
CA ASP A 355 -7.20 -6.00 10.32
C ASP A 355 -6.86 -7.37 10.91
N ILE A 356 -6.13 -7.36 12.03
CA ILE A 356 -5.77 -8.55 12.78
C ILE A 356 -6.67 -8.69 14.01
N VAL A 357 -7.50 -9.73 14.01
CA VAL A 357 -8.37 -10.05 15.14
C VAL A 357 -7.55 -10.62 16.29
N CYS A 358 -7.54 -9.91 17.42
CA CYS A 358 -6.91 -10.35 18.65
C CYS A 358 -7.70 -9.88 19.89
N SER A 359 -7.44 -10.55 21.02
CA SER A 359 -7.90 -10.12 22.35
C SER A 359 -7.29 -8.77 22.74
N SER A 360 -7.96 -8.03 23.63
CA SER A 360 -7.54 -6.68 24.05
C SER A 360 -6.18 -6.63 24.73
N TRP A 361 -5.76 -7.68 25.43
CA TRP A 361 -4.43 -7.71 26.07
C TRP A 361 -3.27 -7.71 25.05
N MET A 362 -3.54 -8.08 23.78
CA MET A 362 -2.57 -8.01 22.69
C MET A 362 -2.43 -6.60 22.09
N ASP A 363 -3.23 -5.62 22.52
CA ASP A 363 -3.14 -4.23 22.04
C ASP A 363 -1.77 -3.61 22.34
N TRP A 364 -1.16 -3.98 23.47
CA TRP A 364 0.20 -3.58 23.82
C TRP A 364 1.23 -4.15 22.84
N PHE A 365 1.05 -5.41 22.43
CA PHE A 365 1.97 -6.11 21.54
C PHE A 365 1.89 -5.58 20.12
N HIS A 366 0.69 -5.56 19.54
CA HIS A 366 0.45 -5.10 18.16
C HIS A 366 0.51 -3.58 18.01
N GLY A 367 0.46 -2.85 19.12
CA GLY A 367 0.65 -1.41 19.13
C GLY A 367 -0.45 -0.61 18.45
N GLY A 368 -1.65 -1.17 18.33
CA GLY A 368 -2.80 -0.55 17.66
C GLY A 368 -2.91 -0.87 16.17
N LEU A 369 -1.85 -1.36 15.55
CA LEU A 369 -1.78 -1.59 14.09
C LEU A 369 -2.38 -2.93 13.66
N GLN A 370 -2.96 -3.66 14.60
CA GLN A 370 -3.96 -4.68 14.30
C GLN A 370 -5.27 -4.09 13.75
N PHE A 371 -5.48 -2.76 13.90
CA PHE A 371 -6.61 -2.00 13.37
C PHE A 371 -6.13 -1.10 12.22
N GLN A 372 -5.64 -1.72 11.16
CA GLN A 372 -5.02 -1.03 10.05
C GLN A 372 -6.05 -0.26 9.22
N ILE A 373 -7.27 -0.80 9.08
CA ILE A 373 -8.37 -0.13 8.38
C ILE A 373 -8.70 1.21 9.08
N GLU A 374 -8.93 1.19 10.40
CA GLU A 374 -9.24 2.39 11.17
C GLU A 374 -8.06 3.37 11.18
N HIS A 375 -6.83 2.84 11.26
CA HIS A 375 -5.61 3.64 11.22
C HIS A 375 -5.47 4.41 9.90
N HIS A 376 -5.71 3.76 8.77
CA HIS A 376 -5.64 4.40 7.45
C HIS A 376 -6.76 5.43 7.23
N LEU A 377 -7.96 5.16 7.75
CA LEU A 377 -9.10 6.08 7.66
C LEU A 377 -8.95 7.27 8.61
N PHE A 378 -8.39 7.07 9.80
CA PHE A 378 -8.25 8.06 10.87
C PHE A 378 -6.84 8.06 11.48
N PRO A 379 -5.80 8.41 10.71
CA PRO A 379 -4.39 8.28 11.11
C PRO A 379 -4.02 9.15 12.32
N ARG A 380 -4.81 10.20 12.57
CA ARG A 380 -4.67 11.08 13.73
C ARG A 380 -5.28 10.54 15.02
N LEU A 381 -6.02 9.44 14.95
CA LEU A 381 -6.69 8.86 16.10
C LEU A 381 -5.64 8.18 17.00
N PRO A 382 -5.57 8.51 18.30
CA PRO A 382 -4.70 7.81 19.21
C PRO A 382 -5.07 6.32 19.29
N ARG A 383 -4.07 5.45 19.13
CA ARG A 383 -4.24 4.01 19.00
C ARG A 383 -5.13 3.31 20.04
N CYS A 384 -5.19 3.85 21.26
CA CYS A 384 -6.06 3.34 22.32
C CYS A 384 -7.56 3.44 22.00
N HIS A 385 -7.95 4.21 20.97
CA HIS A 385 -9.34 4.34 20.54
C HIS A 385 -9.67 3.46 19.33
N LEU A 386 -8.69 2.89 18.63
CA LEU A 386 -8.91 2.15 17.37
C LEU A 386 -9.90 0.99 17.58
N ARG A 387 -9.70 0.19 18.63
CA ARG A 387 -10.62 -0.88 19.02
C ARG A 387 -12.04 -0.39 19.32
N LYS A 388 -12.17 0.81 19.88
CA LYS A 388 -13.48 1.41 20.21
C LYS A 388 -14.20 1.89 18.95
N VAL A 389 -13.45 2.39 17.96
CA VAL A 389 -14.04 2.94 16.73
C VAL A 389 -14.30 1.88 15.66
N SER A 390 -13.63 0.73 15.72
CA SER A 390 -13.75 -0.32 14.69
C SER A 390 -15.18 -0.80 14.40
N PRO A 391 -16.09 -0.96 15.39
CA PRO A 391 -17.47 -1.36 15.08
C PRO A 391 -18.22 -0.33 14.23
N PHE A 392 -17.92 0.96 14.38
CA PHE A 392 -18.55 2.02 13.57
C PHE A 392 -18.05 1.99 12.12
N VAL A 393 -16.77 1.66 11.92
CA VAL A 393 -16.21 1.49 10.57
C VAL A 393 -16.80 0.24 9.90
N GLN A 394 -16.95 -0.86 10.64
CA GLN A 394 -17.63 -2.07 10.16
C GLN A 394 -19.07 -1.80 9.72
N GLU A 395 -19.84 -1.07 10.53
CA GLU A 395 -21.21 -0.67 10.18
C GLU A 395 -21.24 0.20 8.92
N LEU A 396 -20.28 1.11 8.76
CA LEU A 396 -20.18 1.96 7.58
C LEU A 396 -19.82 1.17 6.32
N CYS A 397 -18.85 0.26 6.40
CA CYS A 397 -18.53 -0.65 5.29
C CYS A 397 -19.76 -1.50 4.91
N LYS A 398 -20.47 -2.05 5.90
CA LYS A 398 -21.69 -2.83 5.68
C LYS A 398 -22.79 -2.00 5.01
N LYS A 399 -22.99 -0.75 5.43
CA LYS A 399 -23.98 0.16 4.83
C LYS A 399 -23.75 0.38 3.33
N HIS A 400 -22.50 0.47 2.92
CA HIS A 400 -22.10 0.79 1.55
C HIS A 400 -21.65 -0.42 0.73
N ASN A 401 -21.82 -1.63 1.27
CA ASN A 401 -21.39 -2.89 0.63
C ASN A 401 -19.89 -2.88 0.24
N LEU A 402 -19.06 -2.33 1.12
CA LEU A 402 -17.60 -2.31 1.01
C LEU A 402 -16.99 -3.44 1.83
N GLN A 403 -15.81 -3.91 1.41
CA GLN A 403 -15.08 -4.93 2.16
C GLN A 403 -14.58 -4.36 3.48
N TYR A 404 -14.59 -5.21 4.50
CA TYR A 404 -13.93 -4.97 5.78
C TYR A 404 -13.17 -6.25 6.12
N ASP A 405 -11.94 -6.32 5.63
CA ASP A 405 -11.15 -7.53 5.68
C ASP A 405 -10.52 -7.71 7.07
N THR A 406 -10.78 -8.87 7.68
CA THR A 406 -10.18 -9.24 8.98
C THR A 406 -9.66 -10.66 8.95
N ALA A 407 -8.58 -10.91 9.68
CA ALA A 407 -8.03 -12.25 9.86
C ALA A 407 -7.44 -12.41 11.26
N SER A 408 -7.40 -13.64 11.79
CA SER A 408 -6.55 -13.91 12.95
C SER A 408 -5.08 -13.78 12.56
N PHE A 409 -4.19 -13.53 13.53
CA PHE A 409 -2.75 -13.43 13.29
C PHE A 409 -2.21 -14.64 12.50
N TRP A 410 -2.64 -15.85 12.85
CA TRP A 410 -2.24 -17.07 12.13
C TRP A 410 -2.76 -17.11 10.69
N LYS A 411 -4.03 -16.76 10.47
CA LYS A 411 -4.62 -16.77 9.14
C LYS A 411 -3.96 -15.71 8.24
N ALA A 412 -3.64 -14.53 8.76
CA ALA A 412 -2.95 -13.48 8.02
C ALA A 412 -1.54 -13.91 7.58
N ASN A 413 -0.80 -14.64 8.43
CA ASN A 413 0.49 -15.23 8.04
C ASN A 413 0.32 -16.24 6.89
N VAL A 414 -0.70 -17.10 6.96
CA VAL A 414 -1.01 -18.05 5.87
C VAL A 414 -1.31 -17.30 4.57
N MET A 415 -2.20 -16.29 4.62
CA MET A 415 -2.56 -15.47 3.45
C MET A 415 -1.35 -14.77 2.83
N THR A 416 -0.48 -14.19 3.65
CA THR A 416 0.75 -13.54 3.18
C THR A 416 1.67 -14.53 2.46
N ILE A 417 1.92 -15.70 3.06
CA ILE A 417 2.76 -16.73 2.44
C ILE A 417 2.12 -17.28 1.16
N GLU A 418 0.79 -17.43 1.11
CA GLU A 418 0.06 -17.85 -0.10
C GLU A 418 0.18 -16.82 -1.23
N THR A 419 0.06 -15.53 -0.93
CA THR A 419 0.27 -14.45 -1.91
C THR A 419 1.69 -14.48 -2.46
N LEU A 420 2.68 -14.52 -1.56
CA LEU A 420 4.11 -14.59 -1.92
C LEU A 420 4.43 -15.86 -2.72
N ARG A 421 3.85 -17.00 -2.35
CA ARG A 421 4.01 -18.27 -3.07
C ARG A 421 3.38 -18.22 -4.46
N SER A 422 2.20 -17.62 -4.59
CA SER A 422 1.50 -17.50 -5.87
C SER A 422 2.31 -16.67 -6.87
N ALA A 423 2.82 -15.52 -6.44
CA ALA A 423 3.73 -14.71 -7.26
C ALA A 423 5.05 -15.47 -7.57
N ALA A 424 5.60 -16.20 -6.60
CA ALA A 424 6.81 -17.01 -6.81
C ALA A 424 6.63 -18.10 -7.88
N LEU A 425 5.50 -18.80 -7.87
CA LEU A 425 5.19 -19.84 -8.86
C LEU A 425 4.99 -19.24 -10.25
N GLN A 426 4.33 -18.09 -10.36
CA GLN A 426 4.19 -17.39 -11.63
C GLN A 426 5.54 -16.91 -12.18
N ALA A 427 6.44 -16.42 -11.32
CA ALA A 427 7.81 -16.06 -11.69
C ALA A 427 8.61 -17.27 -12.26
N ARG A 428 8.39 -18.47 -11.71
CA ARG A 428 8.98 -19.72 -12.22
C ARG A 428 8.35 -20.16 -13.54
N ILE A 429 7.04 -20.00 -13.73
CA ILE A 429 6.41 -20.37 -15.02
C ILE A 429 6.95 -19.50 -16.16
N LEU A 430 7.20 -18.21 -15.92
CA LEU A 430 7.88 -17.33 -16.89
C LEU A 430 9.29 -17.80 -17.27
N SER A 431 9.90 -18.73 -16.52
CA SER A 431 11.19 -19.36 -16.88
C SER A 431 11.06 -20.55 -17.83
N ASN A 432 9.86 -21.14 -17.94
CA ASN A 432 9.54 -22.21 -18.88
C ASN A 432 8.68 -21.62 -20.00
N PRO A 433 9.26 -21.08 -21.08
CA PRO A 433 8.47 -20.97 -22.31
C PRO A 433 8.01 -22.39 -22.62
N VAL A 434 6.70 -22.65 -22.61
CA VAL A 434 6.18 -23.88 -23.20
C VAL A 434 6.79 -23.91 -24.60
N PRO A 435 7.63 -24.90 -24.95
CA PRO A 435 8.19 -24.96 -26.28
C PRO A 435 7.02 -24.94 -27.24
N LYS A 436 7.00 -24.04 -28.23
CA LYS A 436 5.95 -24.01 -29.27
C LYS A 436 5.71 -25.41 -29.86
N ASN A 437 6.75 -26.24 -29.83
CA ASN A 437 6.77 -27.63 -30.28
C ASN A 437 5.93 -28.59 -29.42
N LEU A 438 5.77 -28.36 -28.11
CA LEU A 438 4.97 -29.21 -27.22
C LEU A 438 3.46 -28.96 -27.40
N VAL A 439 3.06 -27.71 -27.67
CA VAL A 439 1.68 -27.40 -28.07
C VAL A 439 1.40 -27.98 -29.45
N LEU A 440 2.34 -27.85 -30.39
CA LEU A 440 2.22 -28.43 -31.73
C LEU A 440 2.21 -29.97 -31.70
N GLU A 441 3.01 -30.60 -30.84
CA GLU A 441 3.04 -32.05 -30.64
C GLU A 441 1.81 -32.56 -29.89
N ALA A 442 1.31 -31.86 -28.88
CA ALA A 442 0.07 -32.24 -28.22
C ALA A 442 -1.12 -32.22 -29.20
N VAL A 443 -1.18 -31.20 -30.07
CA VAL A 443 -2.17 -31.09 -31.15
C VAL A 443 -1.98 -32.17 -32.21
N LYS A 444 -0.74 -32.49 -32.60
CA LYS A 444 -0.43 -33.52 -33.61
C LYS A 444 -0.61 -34.96 -33.12
N THR A 445 -0.27 -35.24 -31.87
CA THR A 445 -0.16 -36.61 -31.34
C THR A 445 -1.45 -37.10 -30.71
N HIS A 446 -2.28 -36.21 -30.15
CA HIS A 446 -3.49 -36.62 -29.43
C HIS A 446 -4.80 -36.16 -30.09
N GLY A 447 -4.77 -35.32 -31.13
CA GLY A 447 -6.01 -34.78 -31.74
C GLY A 447 -6.91 -34.04 -30.73
N ILE A 448 -6.36 -33.67 -29.57
CA ILE A 448 -7.09 -32.96 -28.52
C ILE A 448 -7.06 -31.49 -28.92
N MET A 449 -8.22 -30.94 -29.30
CA MET A 449 -8.46 -29.51 -29.23
C MET A 449 -8.23 -29.08 -27.79
N ALA A 450 -7.01 -28.65 -27.47
CA ALA A 450 -6.76 -27.94 -26.23
C ALA A 450 -7.57 -26.63 -26.34
N SER A 451 -8.60 -26.48 -25.50
CA SER A 451 -9.20 -25.19 -25.23
C SER A 451 -8.18 -24.33 -24.47
N CYS A 452 -7.12 -23.89 -25.16
CA CYS A 452 -6.33 -22.78 -24.71
C CYS A 452 -7.21 -21.55 -24.88
N ALA A 453 -7.83 -21.11 -23.78
CA ALA A 453 -8.44 -19.80 -23.70
C ALA A 453 -7.34 -18.76 -23.97
N LEU A 454 -7.23 -18.31 -25.21
CA LEU A 454 -6.48 -17.11 -25.56
C LEU A 454 -7.20 -15.95 -24.90
N TYR A 455 -6.59 -15.40 -23.84
CA TYR A 455 -7.03 -14.17 -23.21
C TYR A 455 -6.83 -13.02 -24.20
N VAL A 456 -7.91 -12.61 -24.87
CA VAL A 456 -7.98 -11.35 -25.60
C VAL A 456 -8.59 -10.32 -24.65
N PRO A 457 -7.89 -9.22 -24.30
CA PRO A 457 -8.45 -8.22 -23.40
C PRO A 457 -9.65 -7.52 -24.09
N PRO A 458 -10.76 -7.26 -23.39
CA PRO A 458 -11.93 -6.65 -24.00
C PRO A 458 -11.65 -5.17 -24.28
N ILE A 459 -11.86 -4.76 -25.54
CA ILE A 459 -12.14 -3.36 -25.86
C ILE A 459 -13.63 -3.16 -25.60
N ASN A 460 -13.95 -2.26 -24.66
CA ASN A 460 -15.28 -1.92 -24.15
C ASN A 460 -15.91 -2.97 -23.22
N GLY A 461 -15.78 -2.73 -21.92
CA GLY A 461 -16.15 -3.64 -20.85
C GLY A 461 -17.59 -4.14 -20.91
N GLN A 462 -17.73 -5.44 -21.16
CA GLN A 462 -18.83 -6.30 -20.73
C GLN A 462 -18.31 -7.75 -20.72
N LEU A 463 -18.38 -8.43 -19.58
CA LEU A 463 -18.02 -9.85 -19.45
C LEU A 463 -19.15 -10.72 -20.02
N ARG A 464 -18.88 -11.48 -21.08
CA ARG A 464 -19.68 -12.64 -21.49
C ARG A 464 -18.76 -13.84 -21.69
N TYR A 465 -19.09 -14.95 -21.06
CA TYR A 465 -18.56 -16.27 -21.42
C TYR A 465 -19.45 -16.82 -22.54
N GLU A 466 -18.92 -16.94 -23.75
CA GLU A 466 -19.57 -17.68 -24.84
C GLU A 466 -18.70 -18.91 -25.19
N GLN A 467 -19.31 -20.08 -25.10
CA GLN A 467 -18.73 -21.37 -25.44
C GLN A 467 -18.87 -21.55 -26.96
N LEU A 468 -17.74 -21.54 -27.68
CA LEU A 468 -17.70 -21.76 -29.13
C LEU A 468 -17.66 -23.27 -29.40
N ASP A 469 -18.78 -23.83 -29.88
CA ASP A 469 -18.83 -25.18 -30.44
C ASP A 469 -18.32 -25.14 -31.90
N LEU A 470 -17.25 -25.89 -32.17
CA LEU A 470 -16.70 -26.10 -33.52
C LEU A 470 -16.99 -27.53 -33.96
N GLU A 471 -17.94 -27.73 -34.87
CA GLU A 471 -18.08 -28.98 -35.62
C GLU A 471 -17.14 -28.96 -36.83
N THR A 472 -16.26 -29.96 -36.95
CA THR A 472 -15.47 -30.20 -38.16
C THR A 472 -15.87 -31.53 -38.80
N SER A 473 -16.42 -31.48 -40.03
CA SER A 473 -16.61 -32.66 -40.88
C SER A 473 -15.29 -33.00 -41.59
N LEU A 474 -14.77 -34.20 -41.40
CA LEU A 474 -13.59 -34.71 -42.11
C LEU A 474 -13.96 -35.15 -43.54
N GLY A 475 -13.56 -34.37 -44.54
CA GLY A 475 -13.55 -34.76 -45.96
C GLY A 475 -12.14 -35.17 -46.41
N SER A 476 -12.05 -36.25 -47.19
CA SER A 476 -10.84 -36.95 -47.62
C SER A 476 -9.81 -36.11 -48.40
N LEU A 477 -8.53 -36.39 -48.13
CA LEU A 477 -7.33 -35.83 -48.75
C LEU A 477 -7.13 -36.26 -50.21
N GLU A 478 -6.85 -35.29 -51.09
CA GLU A 478 -5.86 -35.45 -52.16
C GLU A 478 -5.30 -34.07 -52.59
N GLN A 479 -3.97 -33.98 -52.65
CA GLN A 479 -3.16 -32.95 -53.32
C GLN A 479 -3.13 -31.52 -52.71
N GLY A 480 -2.39 -31.41 -51.60
CA GLY A 480 -1.27 -30.48 -51.45
C GLY A 480 -1.47 -28.99 -51.80
N HIS A 481 -2.26 -28.27 -51.00
CA HIS A 481 -2.09 -26.84 -50.69
C HIS A 481 -3.00 -26.51 -49.49
N PHE A 482 -2.45 -26.11 -48.34
CA PHE A 482 -3.26 -25.69 -47.18
C PHE A 482 -3.56 -24.18 -47.25
N SER A 483 -4.85 -23.83 -47.44
CA SER A 483 -5.41 -22.52 -47.12
C SER A 483 -6.40 -22.68 -45.96
N LEU A 484 -6.18 -22.00 -44.83
CA LEU A 484 -7.15 -21.93 -43.74
C LEU A 484 -8.14 -20.78 -44.03
N GLU A 485 -9.35 -21.10 -44.51
CA GLU A 485 -10.50 -20.18 -44.44
C GLU A 485 -11.21 -20.38 -43.08
N LEU A 486 -11.12 -19.40 -42.18
CA LEU A 486 -12.04 -19.31 -41.04
C LEU A 486 -13.35 -18.66 -41.52
N ARG A 487 -14.43 -19.44 -41.63
CA ARG A 487 -15.79 -18.90 -41.75
C ARG A 487 -16.45 -18.92 -40.38
N ALA A 488 -16.54 -17.75 -39.74
CA ALA A 488 -17.41 -17.57 -38.59
C ALA A 488 -18.85 -17.34 -39.09
N TRP A 489 -19.77 -18.26 -38.75
CA TRP A 489 -21.19 -18.02 -38.89
C TRP A 489 -21.68 -17.34 -37.61
N LEU A 490 -22.20 -16.12 -37.71
CA LEU A 490 -23.01 -15.53 -36.65
C LEU A 490 -24.36 -16.24 -36.66
N ALA A 491 -24.60 -17.13 -35.70
CA ALA A 491 -25.94 -17.65 -35.47
C ALA A 491 -26.86 -16.48 -35.04
N PRO A 492 -28.05 -16.30 -35.65
CA PRO A 492 -28.97 -15.24 -35.24
C PRO A 492 -29.52 -15.54 -33.83
N PRO A 493 -29.80 -14.51 -33.01
CA PRO A 493 -30.22 -14.71 -31.62
C PRO A 493 -31.60 -15.38 -31.55
N HIS A 494 -31.69 -16.45 -30.74
CA HIS A 494 -32.97 -17.01 -30.33
C HIS A 494 -33.75 -15.99 -29.49
N VAL A 495 -34.82 -15.45 -30.08
CA VAL A 495 -35.84 -14.66 -29.39
C VAL A 495 -36.73 -15.62 -28.61
N ILE A 496 -36.71 -15.56 -27.28
CA ILE A 496 -37.78 -16.14 -26.45
C ILE A 496 -38.99 -15.20 -26.59
N SER A 497 -39.93 -15.53 -27.48
CA SER A 497 -41.21 -14.81 -27.58
C SER A 497 -42.26 -15.48 -26.71
N HIS A 498 -42.82 -14.72 -25.76
CA HIS A 498 -44.16 -14.99 -25.23
C HIS A 498 -45.20 -14.85 -26.35
N LYS A 499 -46.12 -15.81 -26.42
CA LYS A 499 -47.26 -15.82 -27.36
C LYS A 499 -48.09 -14.53 -27.27
N GLY A 500 -48.30 -13.85 -28.40
CA GLY A 500 -49.31 -12.78 -28.54
C GLY A 500 -49.30 -12.06 -29.90
N ARG A 501 -50.11 -12.56 -30.85
CA ARG A 501 -50.74 -11.90 -32.04
C ARG A 501 -50.19 -10.55 -32.55
N ASN A 502 -49.68 -10.52 -33.79
CA ASN A 502 -50.29 -9.90 -34.99
C ASN A 502 -49.25 -9.67 -36.11
N GLN A 503 -49.68 -9.87 -37.36
CA GLN A 503 -48.95 -9.59 -38.61
C GLN A 503 -48.58 -8.10 -38.74
N THR A 504 -47.40 -7.78 -39.31
CA THR A 504 -47.22 -7.11 -40.63
C THR A 504 -45.76 -6.70 -40.90
N ASP A 505 -45.39 -6.76 -42.19
CA ASP A 505 -44.32 -6.08 -42.94
C ASP A 505 -42.84 -6.50 -42.84
N MET A 506 -42.35 -7.05 -43.97
CA MET A 506 -40.96 -7.12 -44.39
C MET A 506 -40.49 -5.79 -44.97
N ARG A 507 -39.28 -5.34 -44.61
CA ARG A 507 -38.45 -4.47 -45.47
C ARG A 507 -36.99 -4.89 -45.39
N GLU A 508 -36.39 -5.06 -46.57
CA GLU A 508 -34.98 -5.35 -46.82
C GLU A 508 -34.05 -4.25 -46.28
N VAL A 509 -32.90 -4.65 -45.72
CA VAL A 509 -31.75 -3.78 -45.51
C VAL A 509 -30.50 -4.45 -46.09
N GLN A 510 -29.87 -3.77 -47.04
CA GLN A 510 -28.64 -4.14 -47.74
C GLN A 510 -27.43 -4.30 -46.80
N GLN A 511 -26.61 -5.33 -47.04
CA GLN A 511 -25.30 -5.51 -46.38
C GLN A 511 -24.21 -4.63 -47.04
N PRO A 512 -23.32 -3.97 -46.28
CA PRO A 512 -22.11 -3.36 -46.83
C PRO A 512 -20.93 -4.35 -46.92
N LYS A 513 -20.16 -4.22 -48.00
CA LYS A 513 -18.94 -4.97 -48.37
C LYS A 513 -17.79 -4.72 -47.37
N LEU A 514 -17.12 -5.79 -46.92
CA LEU A 514 -15.87 -5.75 -46.15
C LEU A 514 -14.63 -5.71 -47.07
N THR A 515 -13.70 -4.82 -46.75
CA THR A 515 -12.41 -4.61 -47.44
C THR A 515 -11.30 -5.34 -46.69
N PHE A 516 -10.43 -6.06 -47.41
CA PHE A 516 -9.29 -6.78 -46.84
C PHE A 516 -8.04 -5.89 -46.72
N PHE A 517 -7.38 -5.90 -45.56
CA PHE A 517 -5.99 -5.42 -45.42
C PHE A 517 -5.05 -6.62 -45.20
N LYS A 518 -4.07 -6.76 -46.10
CA LYS A 518 -2.90 -7.65 -45.96
C LYS A 518 -1.84 -6.95 -45.10
N ALA A 519 -1.36 -7.62 -44.06
CA ALA A 519 -0.06 -7.33 -43.46
C ALA A 519 0.87 -8.52 -43.75
N ASN A 520 1.98 -8.25 -44.44
CA ASN A 520 3.04 -9.23 -44.68
C ASN A 520 3.85 -9.44 -43.39
N ILE A 521 4.25 -10.68 -43.13
CA ILE A 521 5.17 -11.11 -42.05
C ILE A 521 6.60 -10.77 -42.43
#